data_AF-A0A5J4SZW4-F1
#
_entry.id   AF-A0A5J4SZW4-F1
#
_cell.length_a   1.000
_cell.length_b   1.000
_cell.length_c   1.000
_cell.angle_alpha   90.00
_cell.angle_beta   90.00
_cell.angle_gamma   90.00
#
_symmetry.space_group_name_H-M   'P 1'
#
loop_
_entity.id
_entity.type
_entity.pdbx_description
1 polymer ?
#
loop_
_entity_poly.entity_id
_entity_poly.type
_entity_poly.pdbx_seq_one_letter_code
_entity_poly.pdbx_strand_id
1 'polypeptide(L)' 'MEASGNGAIHYEEWGEWLEWIKKNSISWVAWSISDKNETCSMIQATGAPKGGWKDSDLKEWEIIVRKELTN' A
#
# COMPACT_ATOMS: atom_id res chain seq x y z
N MET A 1 -5.04 8.70 -1.76
CA MET A 1 -3.78 9.38 -2.14
C MET A 1 -4.01 10.06 -3.46
N GLU A 2 -3.37 11.19 -3.68
CA GLU A 2 -3.37 11.83 -4.98
C GLU A 2 -2.28 11.23 -5.88
N ALA A 3 -2.29 11.55 -7.17
CA ALA A 3 -1.41 10.93 -8.16
C ALA A 3 0.09 11.22 -7.98
N SER A 4 0.46 12.17 -7.09
CA SER A 4 1.86 12.46 -6.73
C SER A 4 2.52 11.33 -5.91
N GLY A 5 1.74 10.35 -5.44
CA GLY A 5 2.20 9.32 -4.49
C GLY A 5 2.10 9.75 -3.02
N ASN A 6 1.52 10.92 -2.76
CA ASN A 6 1.43 11.50 -1.43
C ASN A 6 -0.01 11.89 -1.07
N GLY A 7 -0.15 12.65 0.02
CA GLY A 7 -1.44 13.09 0.55
C GLY A 7 -2.14 12.01 1.36
N ALA A 8 -3.37 12.28 1.78
CA ALA A 8 -4.14 11.35 2.60
C ALA A 8 -4.49 10.06 1.84
N ILE A 9 -4.57 8.94 2.56
CA ILE A 9 -5.15 7.71 2.02
C ILE A 9 -6.66 7.93 1.89
N HIS A 10 -7.22 7.65 0.70
CA HIS A 10 -8.65 7.78 0.44
C HIS A 10 -9.28 6.39 0.58
N TYR A 11 -9.68 6.05 1.81
CA TYR A 11 -10.13 4.71 2.17
C TYR A 11 -11.38 4.24 1.42
N GLU A 12 -12.37 5.12 1.29
CA GLU A 12 -13.63 4.82 0.60
C GLU A 12 -13.36 4.51 -0.88
N GLU A 13 -12.69 5.42 -1.59
CA GLU A 13 -12.30 5.26 -2.98
C GLU A 13 -11.47 3.98 -3.21
N TRP A 14 -10.51 3.67 -2.31
CA TRP A 14 -9.73 2.44 -2.39
C TRP A 14 -10.61 1.19 -2.30
N GLY A 15 -11.59 1.18 -1.40
CA GLY A 15 -12.56 0.09 -1.28
C GLY A 15 -13.41 -0.07 -2.55
N GLU A 16 -13.91 1.03 -3.13
CA GLU A 16 -14.69 1.00 -4.36
C GLU A 16 -13.89 0.41 -5.54
N TRP A 17 -12.61 0.79 -5.67
CA TRP A 17 -11.71 0.22 -6.66
C TRP A 17 -11.48 -1.27 -6.46
N LEU A 18 -11.21 -1.71 -5.23
CA LEU A 18 -10.99 -3.12 -4.93
C LEU A 18 -12.20 -3.97 -5.29
N GLU A 19 -13.41 -3.54 -4.91
CA GLU A 19 -14.64 -4.26 -5.23
C GLU A 19 -14.87 -4.33 -6.74
N TRP A 20 -14.62 -3.23 -7.47
CA TRP A 20 -14.71 -3.22 -8.93
C TRP A 20 -13.69 -4.16 -9.59
N ILE A 21 -12.43 -4.13 -9.14
CA ILE A 21 -11.35 -4.97 -9.65
C ILE A 21 -11.66 -6.46 -9.42
N LYS A 22 -12.10 -6.83 -8.21
CA LYS A 22 -12.52 -8.21 -7.86
C LYS A 22 -13.68 -8.68 -8.73
N LYS A 23 -14.74 -7.87 -8.83
CA LYS A 23 -15.93 -8.18 -9.63
C LYS A 23 -15.60 -8.50 -11.09
N ASN A 24 -14.58 -7.84 -11.63
CA ASN A 24 -14.16 -8.01 -13.02
C ASN A 24 -12.98 -8.97 -13.20
N SER A 25 -12.53 -9.66 -12.14
CA SER A 25 -11.37 -10.58 -12.19
C SER A 25 -10.10 -9.92 -12.74
N ILE A 26 -9.88 -8.64 -12.41
CA ILE A 26 -8.72 -7.89 -12.87
C ILE A 26 -7.58 -8.06 -11.87
N SER A 27 -6.39 -8.38 -12.37
CA SER A 27 -5.18 -8.39 -11.53
C SER A 27 -4.71 -6.96 -11.26
N TRP A 28 -4.14 -6.71 -10.08
CA TRP A 28 -3.66 -5.40 -9.67
C TRP A 28 -2.32 -5.50 -8.94
N VAL A 29 -1.65 -4.35 -8.82
CA VAL A 29 -0.42 -4.19 -8.04
C VAL A 29 -0.48 -2.86 -7.29
N ALA A 30 -0.07 -2.85 -6.03
CA ALA A 30 0.03 -1.61 -5.26
C ALA A 30 1.41 -0.99 -5.42
N TRP A 31 1.42 0.32 -5.65
CA TRP A 31 2.62 1.14 -5.69
C TRP A 31 2.89 1.71 -4.29
N SER A 32 4.07 1.62 -3.69
CA SER A 32 5.28 0.87 -4.10
C SER A 32 6.10 0.36 -2.91
N ILE A 33 6.98 -0.60 -3.18
CA ILE A 33 8.03 -1.02 -2.23
C ILE A 33 9.18 -0.01 -2.30
N SER A 34 9.12 0.99 -1.42
CA SER A 34 10.13 2.02 -1.24
C SER A 34 10.10 2.53 0.21
N ASP A 35 11.18 3.13 0.67
CA ASP A 35 11.32 3.83 1.94
C ASP A 35 11.21 5.36 1.80
N LYS A 36 10.92 5.88 0.59
CA LYS A 36 10.76 7.31 0.34
C LYS A 36 9.72 7.90 1.28
N ASN A 37 9.97 9.11 1.78
CA ASN A 37 9.04 9.79 2.69
C ASN A 37 7.80 10.34 1.97
N GLU A 38 6.91 9.45 1.57
CA GLU A 38 5.61 9.71 0.96
C GLU A 38 4.61 8.63 1.37
N THR A 39 3.32 8.90 1.19
CA THR A 39 2.24 8.00 1.64
C THR A 39 2.22 6.65 0.91
N CYS A 40 2.50 6.61 -0.40
CA CYS A 40 2.41 5.37 -1.18
C CYS A 40 3.61 4.43 -0.99
N SER A 41 4.67 4.90 -0.34
CA SER A 41 5.79 4.03 0.03
C SER A 41 5.35 3.07 1.13
N MET A 42 5.71 1.80 0.99
CA MET A 42 5.29 0.76 1.94
C MET A 42 6.20 0.66 3.16
N ILE A 43 7.45 1.11 3.07
CA ILE A 43 8.48 0.84 4.08
C ILE A 43 8.86 2.15 4.78
N GLN A 44 9.12 2.08 6.07
CA GLN A 44 9.71 3.17 6.85
C GLN A 44 11.22 3.25 6.56
N ALA A 45 11.84 4.40 6.80
CA ALA A 45 13.30 4.55 6.65
C ALA A 45 14.13 3.61 7.55
N THR A 46 13.51 2.97 8.54
CA THR A 46 14.14 1.95 9.41
C THR A 46 14.18 0.56 8.79
N GLY A 47 13.41 0.31 7.72
CA GLY A 47 13.30 -1.00 7.10
C GLY A 47 14.58 -1.40 6.36
N ALA A 48 14.97 -2.67 6.50
CA ALA A 48 16.17 -3.17 5.85
C ALA A 48 15.96 -3.35 4.32
N PRO A 49 16.98 -3.08 3.46
CA PRO A 49 16.84 -3.22 2.00
C PRO A 49 16.54 -4.64 1.51
N LYS A 50 16.82 -5.67 2.32
CA LYS A 50 16.66 -7.08 1.94
C LYS A 50 15.40 -7.74 2.51
N GLY A 51 14.49 -6.96 3.09
CA GLY A 51 13.30 -7.49 3.77
C GLY A 51 13.56 -7.89 5.23
N GLY A 52 12.70 -8.75 5.78
CA GLY A 52 12.70 -9.08 7.21
C GLY A 52 12.07 -7.97 8.08
N TRP A 53 11.16 -7.19 7.49
CA TRP A 53 10.50 -6.06 8.14
C TRP A 53 9.56 -6.53 9.25
N LYS A 54 9.73 -5.94 10.43
CA LYS A 54 8.74 -5.99 11.51
C LYS A 54 7.64 -4.97 11.25
N ASP A 55 6.52 -5.08 11.95
CA ASP A 55 5.39 -4.17 11.77
C ASP A 55 5.74 -2.68 11.95
N SER A 56 6.71 -2.38 12.82
CA SER A 56 7.19 -1.00 13.01
C SER A 56 7.98 -0.43 11.81
N ASP A 57 8.42 -1.28 10.89
CA ASP A 57 9.12 -0.86 9.66
C ASP A 57 8.14 -0.64 8.50
N LEU A 58 6.84 -0.85 8.72
CA LEU A 58 5.81 -0.77 7.70
C LEU A 58 5.04 0.54 7.84
N LYS A 59 4.71 1.12 6.70
CA LYS A 59 3.80 2.27 6.63
C LYS A 59 2.37 1.79 6.59
N GLU A 60 1.45 2.69 6.94
CA GLU A 60 0.01 2.41 6.95
C GLU A 60 -0.48 1.83 5.62
N TRP A 61 0.02 2.35 4.49
CA TRP A 61 -0.31 1.84 3.16
C TRP A 61 0.05 0.37 2.95
N GLU A 62 1.19 -0.08 3.48
CA GLU A 62 1.59 -1.48 3.41
C GLU A 62 0.62 -2.38 4.18
N ILE A 63 0.23 -1.96 5.39
CA ILE A 63 -0.67 -2.74 6.26
C ILE A 63 -2.03 -2.93 5.57
N ILE A 64 -2.53 -1.88 4.92
CA ILE A 64 -3.79 -1.90 4.14
C ILE A 64 -3.68 -2.89 2.98
N VAL A 65 -2.62 -2.78 2.18
CA VAL A 65 -2.41 -3.63 1.00
C VAL A 65 -2.18 -5.08 1.40
N ARG A 66 -1.37 -5.34 2.43
CA ARG A 66 -1.10 -6.68 2.95
C ARG A 66 -2.38 -7.36 3.37
N LYS A 67 -3.23 -6.66 4.15
CA LYS A 67 -4.53 -7.19 4.57
C LYS A 67 -5.37 -7.64 3.37
N GLU A 68 -5.39 -6.84 2.31
CA GLU A 68 -6.16 -7.15 1.11
C GLU A 68 -5.60 -8.35 0.32
N LEU A 69 -4.28 -8.48 0.21
CA LEU A 69 -3.63 -9.60 -0.50
C LEU A 69 -3.71 -10.94 0.25
N THR A 70 -3.92 -10.92 1.57
CA THR A 70 -4.00 -12.13 2.40
C THR A 70 -5.42 -12.60 2.70
N ASN A 71 -6.44 -11.90 2.20
CA ASN A 71 -7.85 -12.33 2.27
C ASN A 71 -8.15 -13.37 1.19
#